data_AF-A0A759GVM9-F1
#
_entry.id   AF-A0A759GVM9-F1
#
_cell.length_a   1.000
_cell.length_b   1.000
_cell.length_c   1.000
_cell.angle_alpha   90.00
_cell.angle_beta   90.00
_cell.angle_gamma   90.00
#
_symmetry.space_group_name_H-M   'P 1'
#
loop_
_entity.id
_entity.type
_entity.pdbx_description
1 polymer ?
#
loop_
_entity_poly.entity_id
_entity_poly.type
_entity_poly.pdbx_seq_one_letter_code
_entity_poly.pdbx_strand_id
1 'polypeptide(L)' 'MQLNMLEAMNIYVNVVEQGSFIRAAEVLELHRPAITS' A
#
# COMPACT_ATOMS: atom_id res chain seq x y z
N MET A 1 10.01 10.31 1.57
CA MET A 1 8.65 10.70 1.16
C MET A 1 7.80 10.71 2.43
N GLN A 2 7.27 11.86 2.84
CA GLN A 2 6.29 11.89 3.93
C GLN A 2 4.90 11.63 3.33
N LEU A 3 4.22 10.62 3.84
CA LEU A 3 2.83 10.32 3.49
C LEU A 3 1.92 11.37 4.12
N ASN A 4 1.04 11.97 3.33
CA ASN A 4 -0.03 12.79 3.88
C ASN A 4 -1.14 11.90 4.47
N MET A 5 -2.01 12.49 5.30
CA MET A 5 -3.05 11.73 6.01
C MET A 5 -4.05 11.06 5.06
N LEU A 6 -4.35 11.67 3.92
CA LEU A 6 -5.26 11.10 2.92
C LEU A 6 -4.64 9.86 2.25
N GLU A 7 -3.38 9.95 1.86
CA GLU A 7 -2.64 8.81 1.28
C GLU A 7 -2.52 7.66 2.30
N ALA A 8 -2.25 7.97 3.56
CA ALA A 8 -2.18 6.97 4.62
C ALA A 8 -3.52 6.26 4.84
N MET A 9 -4.64 7.00 4.81
CA MET A 9 -5.98 6.42 4.93
C MET A 9 -6.35 5.58 3.71
N ASN A 10 -5.98 6.02 2.50
CA ASN A 10 -6.22 5.24 1.30
C ASN A 10 -5.50 3.89 1.32
N ILE A 11 -4.24 3.87 1.81
CA ILE A 11 -3.49 2.62 2.03
C ILE A 11 -4.19 1.74 3.07
N TYR A 12 -4.60 2.33 4.21
CA TYR A 12 -5.26 1.59 5.28
C TYR A 12 -6.54 0.90 4.82
N VAL A 13 -7.44 1.62 4.14
CA VAL A 13 -8.70 1.07 3.62
C VAL A 13 -8.42 -0.11 2.68
N ASN A 14 -7.48 0.05 1.74
CA ASN A 14 -7.13 -1.01 0.81
C ASN A 14 -6.53 -2.23 1.50
N VAL A 15 -5.71 -2.06 2.55
CA VAL A 15 -5.18 -3.20 3.32
C VAL A 15 -6.31 -3.96 4.02
N VAL A 16 -7.27 -3.25 4.60
CA VAL A 16 -8.42 -3.86 5.30
C VAL A 16 -9.34 -4.58 4.32
N GLU A 17 -9.68 -3.96 3.19
CA GLU A 17 -10.58 -4.54 2.18
C GLU A 17 -9.97 -5.76 1.48
N GLN A 18 -8.66 -5.73 1.20
CA GLN A 18 -7.97 -6.83 0.52
C GLN A 18 -7.52 -7.94 1.48
N GLY A 19 -7.42 -7.65 2.78
CA GLY A 19 -6.89 -8.55 3.80
C GLY A 19 -5.41 -8.94 3.59
N SER A 20 -4.68 -8.22 2.74
CA SER A 20 -3.30 -8.54 2.35
C SER A 20 -2.55 -7.29 1.90
N PHE A 21 -1.37 -7.06 2.49
CA PHE A 21 -0.47 -5.98 2.09
C PHE A 21 0.00 -6.10 0.63
N ILE A 22 0.23 -7.33 0.14
CA ILE A 22 0.68 -7.55 -1.23
C ILE A 22 -0.42 -7.19 -2.22
N ARG A 23 -1.64 -7.67 -1.99
CA ARG A 23 -2.79 -7.34 -2.86
C ARG A 23 -3.13 -5.86 -2.80
N ALA A 24 -3.09 -5.25 -1.61
CA ALA A 24 -3.30 -3.80 -1.47
C ALA A 24 -2.24 -3.00 -2.24
N ALA A 25 -0.97 -3.41 -2.20
CA ALA A 25 0.09 -2.77 -2.98
C ALA A 25 -0.11 -2.95 -4.50
N GLU A 26 -0.63 -4.09 -4.95
CA GLU A 26 -0.99 -4.32 -6.36
C GLU A 26 -2.16 -3.44 -6.80
N VAL A 27 -3.22 -3.35 -5.99
CA VAL A 27 -4.38 -2.49 -6.27
C VAL A 27 -4.02 -1.01 -6.29
N LEU A 28 -3.14 -0.59 -5.40
CA LEU A 28 -2.66 0.80 -5.30
C LEU A 28 -1.52 1.12 -6.27
N GLU A 29 -1.10 0.16 -7.11
CA GLU A 29 0.05 0.29 -8.01
C GLU A 29 1.31 0.81 -7.30
N LEU A 30 1.45 0.47 -6.02
CA LEU A 30 2.62 0.84 -5.23
C LEU A 30 3.79 0.02 -5.75
N HIS A 31 4.77 0.71 -6.32
CA HIS A 31 6.03 0.10 -6.72
C HIS A 31 6.66 -0.51 -5.47
N ARG A 32 6.59 -1.85 -5.37
CA ARG A 32 7.28 -2.58 -4.31
C ARG A 32 8.75 -2.21 -4.42
N PRO A 33 9.41 -1.71 -3.35
CA PRO A 33 10.86 -1.64 -3.37
C PRO A 33 11.33 -3.06 -3.67
N ALA A 34 12.13 -3.22 -4.72
CA ALA A 34 12.73 -4.49 -5.03
C ALA A 34 13.40 -4.96 -3.74
N ILE A 35 12.92 -6.07 -3.17
CA ILE A 35 13.61 -6.71 -2.07
C ILE A 35 14.90 -7.23 -2.71
N THR A 36 15.95 -6.42 -2.69
CA THR A 36 17.30 -6.93 -2.79
C THR A 36 17.50 -7.79 -1.56
N SER A 37 17.53 -9.10 -1.81
CA SER A 37 17.84 -10.14 -0.84
C SER A 37 19.23 -9.96 -0.23
#